data_AF-A0A6B3H233-F1
#
_entry.id   AF-A0A6B3H233-F1
#
_cell.length_a   1.000
_cell.length_b   1.000
_cell.length_c   1.000
_cell.angle_alpha   90.00
_cell.angle_beta   90.00
_cell.angle_gamma   90.00
#
_symmetry.space_group_name_H-M   'P 1'
#
loop_
_entity.id
_entity.type
_entity.pdbx_description
1 polymer ?
#
loop_
_entity_poly.entity_id
_entity_poly.type
_entity_poly.pdbx_seq_one_letter_code
_entity_poly.pdbx_strand_id
1 'polypeptide(L)'
;MALPAITPYPMPSADELAVNRVDWTVDPARAVLLVHDLQNYFLSAYDRQAAPVPELLAHVAQLKKEAARLGVPVLYTAQPGGQSAEERGLQQDFWGPGLP
;
A
#
# COMPACT_ATOMS: atom_id res chain seq x y z
N MET A 1 11.53 -16.76 4.99
CA MET A 1 10.68 -16.50 6.17
C MET A 1 9.41 -15.82 5.69
N ALA A 2 8.26 -16.13 6.29
CA ALA A 2 7.02 -15.40 6.01
C ALA A 2 7.06 -14.01 6.67
N LEU A 3 6.24 -13.08 6.19
CA LEU A 3 6.03 -11.79 6.85
C LEU A 3 5.55 -12.04 8.29
N PRO A 4 6.10 -11.33 9.30
CA PRO A 4 5.61 -11.46 10.67
C PRO A 4 4.18 -10.94 10.76
N ALA A 5 3.39 -11.52 11.66
CA ALA A 5 2.07 -10.99 11.99
C ALA A 5 2.21 -9.59 12.62
N ILE A 6 1.37 -8.67 12.16
CA ILE A 6 1.38 -7.27 12.58
C ILE A 6 0.27 -7.09 13.60
N THR A 7 0.64 -6.62 14.80
CA THR A 7 -0.32 -6.29 15.86
C THR A 7 -1.21 -5.14 15.41
N PRO A 8 -2.54 -5.19 15.65
CA PRO A 8 -3.43 -4.09 15.33
C PRO A 8 -3.00 -2.74 15.94
N TYR A 9 -3.19 -1.67 15.17
CA TYR A 9 -2.89 -0.30 15.58
C TYR A 9 -3.84 0.68 14.86
N PRO A 10 -4.14 1.85 15.44
CA PRO A 10 -5.01 2.83 14.81
C PRO A 10 -4.35 3.48 13.59
N MET A 11 -5.15 3.87 12.60
CA MET A 11 -4.67 4.75 11.52
C MET A 11 -4.39 6.14 12.12
N PRO A 12 -3.28 6.81 11.77
CA PRO A 12 -2.97 8.11 12.31
C PRO A 12 -3.97 9.18 11.84
N SER A 13 -4.29 10.07 12.75
CA SER A 13 -5.06 11.29 12.53
C SER A 13 -4.17 12.43 12.00
N ALA A 14 -4.81 13.49 11.51
CA ALA A 14 -4.08 14.63 10.92
C ALA A 14 -3.20 15.36 11.94
N ASP A 15 -3.57 15.39 13.22
CA ASP A 15 -2.83 16.03 14.30
C ASP A 15 -1.62 15.20 14.79
N GLU A 16 -1.55 13.92 14.44
CA GLU A 16 -0.40 13.05 14.72
C GLU A 16 0.70 13.16 13.64
N LEU A 17 0.41 13.82 12.51
CA LEU A 17 1.38 13.97 11.42
C LEU A 17 2.43 15.04 11.74
N ALA A 18 3.68 14.73 11.44
CA ALA A 18 4.76 15.71 11.52
C ALA A 18 4.51 16.89 10.55
N VAL A 19 4.93 18.08 10.96
CA VAL A 19 4.82 19.29 10.12
C VAL A 19 5.64 19.11 8.83
N ASN A 20 4.99 19.31 7.69
CA ASN A 20 5.64 19.23 6.38
C ASN A 20 6.73 20.31 6.24
N ARG A 21 7.80 19.96 5.53
CA ARG A 21 8.91 20.90 5.24
C ARG A 21 8.72 21.71 3.96
N VAL A 22 7.82 21.28 3.08
CA VAL A 22 7.54 21.88 1.77
C VAL A 22 6.04 22.12 1.63
N ASP A 23 5.67 23.15 0.87
CA ASP A 23 4.28 23.58 0.71
C ASP A 23 3.66 23.08 -0.61
N TRP A 24 4.04 21.89 -1.06
CA TRP A 24 3.50 21.34 -2.30
C TRP A 24 2.00 21.05 -2.17
N THR A 25 1.24 21.55 -3.14
CA THR A 25 -0.18 21.25 -3.30
C THR A 25 -0.33 20.25 -4.45
N VAL A 26 -1.14 19.21 -4.23
CA VAL A 26 -1.46 18.24 -5.29
C VAL A 26 -2.24 18.95 -6.40
N ASP A 27 -1.65 19.03 -7.59
CA ASP A 27 -2.31 19.46 -8.82
C ASP A 27 -2.81 18.23 -9.59
N PRO A 28 -4.13 18.02 -9.73
CA PRO A 28 -4.68 16.86 -10.43
C PRO A 28 -4.17 16.69 -11.86
N ALA A 29 -3.86 17.79 -12.56
CA ALA A 29 -3.35 17.72 -13.94
C ALA A 29 -1.89 17.21 -14.03
N ARG A 30 -1.20 17.13 -12.88
CA ARG A 30 0.21 16.72 -12.77
C ARG A 30 0.42 15.53 -11.83
N ALA A 31 -0.65 14.99 -11.26
CA ALA A 31 -0.60 13.94 -10.26
C ALA A 31 -0.90 12.55 -10.86
N VAL A 32 -0.46 11.53 -10.12
CA VAL A 32 -0.86 10.13 -10.30
C VAL A 32 -1.16 9.57 -8.91
N LEU A 33 -2.22 8.76 -8.79
CA LEU A 33 -2.46 7.95 -7.60
C LEU A 33 -1.81 6.57 -7.78
N LEU A 34 -0.82 6.25 -6.94
CA LEU A 34 -0.21 4.92 -6.90
C LEU A 34 -0.81 4.08 -5.76
N VAL A 35 -1.51 3.01 -6.10
CA VAL A 35 -1.95 1.99 -5.16
C VAL A 35 -0.85 0.93 -5.06
N HIS A 36 -0.03 1.06 -4.03
CA HIS A 36 1.22 0.29 -3.91
C HIS A 36 1.01 -1.03 -3.16
N ASP A 37 1.24 -2.16 -3.83
CA ASP A 37 1.31 -3.52 -3.25
C ASP A 37 0.13 -3.90 -2.33
N LEU A 38 -1.07 -3.39 -2.63
CA LEU A 38 -2.30 -3.69 -1.88
C LEU A 38 -2.88 -5.06 -2.25
N GLN A 39 -2.02 -6.07 -2.39
CA GLN A 39 -2.37 -7.45 -2.70
C GLN A 39 -2.73 -8.23 -1.42
N ASN A 40 -3.61 -9.23 -1.55
CA ASN A 40 -4.03 -10.08 -0.42
C ASN A 40 -2.86 -10.73 0.34
N TYR A 41 -1.76 -11.04 -0.35
CA TYR A 41 -0.56 -11.58 0.28
C TYR A 41 0.02 -10.63 1.35
N PHE A 42 0.21 -9.35 1.02
CA PHE A 42 0.72 -8.37 2.00
C PHE A 42 -0.29 -8.06 3.09
N LEU A 43 -1.58 -8.01 2.75
CA LEU A 43 -2.65 -7.82 3.73
C LEU A 43 -2.81 -9.01 4.68
N SER A 44 -2.30 -10.20 4.34
CA SER A 44 -2.38 -11.39 5.19
C SER A 44 -1.53 -11.30 6.47
N ALA A 45 -0.56 -10.38 6.51
CA ALA A 45 0.20 -10.10 7.72
C ALA A 45 -0.61 -9.35 8.80
N TYR A 46 -1.77 -8.78 8.44
CA TYR A 46 -2.64 -8.01 9.32
C TYR A 46 -3.88 -8.82 9.73
N ASP A 47 -4.46 -8.48 10.88
CA ASP A 47 -5.88 -8.79 11.13
C ASP A 47 -6.75 -7.90 10.25
N ARG A 48 -7.44 -8.51 9.28
CA ARG A 48 -8.24 -7.82 8.27
C ARG A 48 -9.54 -7.23 8.83
N GLN A 49 -9.94 -7.60 10.04
CA GLN A 49 -11.13 -7.10 10.72
C GLN A 49 -10.80 -6.00 11.74
N ALA A 50 -9.53 -5.81 12.07
CA ALA A 50 -9.06 -4.80 13.00
C ALA A 50 -8.33 -3.65 12.29
N ALA A 51 -8.16 -2.55 13.01
CA ALA A 51 -7.36 -1.44 12.51
C ALA A 51 -5.91 -1.90 12.20
N PRO A 52 -5.30 -1.41 11.10
CA PRO A 52 -5.79 -0.32 10.25
C PRO A 52 -6.57 -0.77 9.00
N VAL A 53 -6.77 -2.07 8.76
CA VAL A 53 -7.15 -2.59 7.42
C VAL A 53 -8.50 -2.08 6.91
N PRO A 54 -9.61 -2.10 7.67
CA PRO A 54 -10.89 -1.60 7.18
C PRO A 54 -10.83 -0.11 6.78
N GLU A 55 -10.15 0.70 7.60
CA GLU A 55 -10.02 2.15 7.37
C GLU A 55 -9.10 2.45 6.18
N LEU A 56 -7.96 1.76 6.09
CA LEU A 56 -7.06 1.83 4.94
C LEU A 56 -7.80 1.58 3.63
N LEU A 57 -8.59 0.51 3.55
CA LEU A 57 -9.33 0.15 2.35
C LEU A 57 -10.43 1.18 2.01
N ALA A 58 -11.12 1.71 3.02
CA ALA A 58 -12.11 2.77 2.84
C ALA A 58 -11.48 4.06 2.28
N HIS A 59 -10.35 4.50 2.85
CA HIS A 59 -9.62 5.68 2.39
C HIS A 59 -9.06 5.50 0.97
N VAL A 60 -8.47 4.35 0.66
CA VAL A 60 -8.00 4.05 -0.71
C VAL A 60 -9.15 4.07 -1.71
N ALA A 61 -10.32 3.51 -1.35
CA ALA A 61 -11.50 3.55 -2.21
C ALA A 61 -11.98 4.99 -2.47
N GLN A 62 -11.99 5.84 -1.43
CA GLN A 62 -12.34 7.25 -1.55
C GLN A 62 -11.33 8.00 -2.44
N LEU A 63 -10.03 7.81 -2.23
CA LEU A 63 -8.97 8.41 -3.04
C LEU A 63 -9.09 8.01 -4.51
N LYS A 64 -9.34 6.72 -4.79
CA LYS A 64 -9.57 6.23 -6.15
C LYS A 64 -10.79 6.86 -6.81
N LYS A 65 -11.89 6.99 -6.08
CA LYS A 65 -13.11 7.65 -6.57
C LYS A 65 -12.83 9.11 -6.94
N GLU A 66 -12.09 9.81 -6.10
CA GLU A 66 -11.75 11.21 -6.31
C GLU A 66 -10.74 11.41 -7.45
N ALA A 67 -9.74 10.54 -7.53
CA ALA A 67 -8.79 10.50 -8.64
C ALA A 67 -9.53 10.32 -9.98
N ALA A 68 -10.45 9.36 -10.05
CA ALA A 68 -11.27 9.14 -11.24
C ALA A 68 -12.14 10.37 -11.59
N ARG A 69 -12.76 11.01 -10.58
CA ARG A 69 -13.56 12.23 -10.76
C ARG A 69 -12.74 13.39 -11.33
N LEU A 70 -11.48 13.50 -10.91
CA LEU A 70 -10.56 14.58 -11.30
C LEU A 70 -9.72 14.26 -12.54
N GLY A 71 -9.85 13.06 -13.13
CA GLY A 71 -9.03 12.63 -14.26
C GLY A 71 -7.58 12.27 -13.91
N VAL A 72 -7.28 12.07 -12.63
CA VAL A 72 -5.95 11.63 -12.16
C VAL A 72 -5.77 10.14 -12.49
N PRO A 73 -4.70 9.75 -13.19
CA PRO A 73 -4.41 8.34 -13.45
C PRO A 73 -4.24 7.55 -12.14
N VAL A 74 -4.84 6.35 -12.09
CA VAL A 74 -4.66 5.41 -10.98
C VAL A 74 -3.80 4.24 -11.45
N LEU A 75 -2.62 4.09 -10.87
CA LEU A 75 -1.68 3.02 -11.15
C LEU A 75 -1.62 2.04 -9.99
N TYR A 76 -1.31 0.78 -10.28
CA TYR A 76 -1.17 -0.28 -9.29
C TYR A 76 0.19 -0.93 -9.47
N THR A 77 0.86 -1.21 -8.36
CA THR A 77 1.94 -2.20 -8.34
C THR A 77 1.40 -3.51 -7.82
N ALA A 78 1.94 -4.60 -8.35
CA ALA A 78 1.68 -5.93 -7.90
C ALA A 78 2.93 -6.76 -8.12
N GLN A 79 3.40 -7.44 -7.07
CA GLN A 79 4.45 -8.44 -7.24
C GLN A 79 3.88 -9.63 -8.01
N PRO A 80 4.59 -10.11 -9.05
CA PRO A 80 4.23 -11.37 -9.66
C PRO A 80 4.44 -12.51 -8.65
N GLY A 81 3.46 -13.42 -8.60
CA GLY A 81 3.61 -14.70 -7.90
C GLY A 81 4.50 -15.67 -8.69
N GLY A 82 5.02 -16.69 -8.03
CA GLY A 82 5.77 -17.76 -8.68
C GLY A 82 7.11 -17.33 -9.30
N GLN A 83 7.72 -16.27 -8.78
CA GLN A 83 9.07 -15.84 -9.20
C GLN A 83 10.07 -16.99 -9.05
N SER A 84 10.86 -17.24 -10.09
CA SER A 84 12.01 -18.13 -10.00
C SER A 84 13.06 -17.58 -9.03
N ALA A 85 13.99 -18.44 -8.59
CA ALA A 85 15.08 -18.00 -7.71
C ALA A 85 15.94 -16.90 -8.35
N GLU A 86 16.06 -16.87 -9.68
CA GLU A 86 16.79 -15.82 -10.40
C GLU A 86 16.02 -14.50 -10.40
N GLU A 87 14.72 -14.52 -10.72
CA GLU A 87 13.86 -13.31 -10.70
C GLU A 87 13.71 -12.74 -9.28
N ARG A 88 13.59 -13.61 -8.28
CA ARG A 88 13.44 -13.21 -6.87
C ARG A 88 14.75 -12.66 -6.30
N GLY A 89 15.89 -13.22 -6.73
CA GLY A 89 17.23 -12.76 -6.37
C GLY A 89 17.45 -12.67 -4.86
N LEU A 90 18.12 -11.58 -4.43
CA LEU A 90 18.47 -11.32 -3.02
C LEU A 90 17.27 -11.07 -2.10
N GLN A 91 16.05 -10.92 -2.63
CA GLN A 91 14.86 -10.84 -1.77
C GLN A 91 14.63 -12.14 -0.99
N GLN A 92 15.12 -13.27 -1.49
CA GLN A 92 14.96 -14.57 -0.85
C GLN A 92 15.62 -14.64 0.52
N ASP A 93 16.79 -14.01 0.63
CA ASP A 93 17.63 -14.00 1.82
C ASP A 93 16.88 -13.40 3.02
N PHE A 94 16.01 -12.41 2.76
CA PHE A 94 15.22 -11.73 3.79
C PHE A 94 13.78 -12.26 3.87
N TRP A 95 13.12 -12.42 2.72
CA TRP A 95 11.67 -12.58 2.60
C TRP A 95 11.24 -13.94 2.06
N GLY A 96 12.20 -14.86 1.83
CA GLY A 96 11.93 -16.17 1.24
C GLY A 96 11.41 -16.11 -0.20
N PRO A 97 10.75 -17.17 -0.68
CA PRO A 97 10.34 -17.31 -2.08
C PRO A 97 9.32 -16.26 -2.52
N GLY A 98 8.67 -15.56 -1.58
CA GLY A 98 7.69 -14.52 -1.88
C GLY A 98 6.29 -15.07 -2.12
N LEU A 99 5.55 -14.39 -2.99
CA LEU A 99 4.19 -14.77 -3.36
C LEU A 99 4.21 -16.14 -4.08
N PRO A 100 3.33 -17.08 -3.69
CA PRO A 100 3.18 -18.35 -4.41
C PRO A 100 2.70 -18.15 -5.84
#